data_AF-A0A4R6Z9H7-F1
#
_entry.id   AF-A0A4R6Z9H7-F1
#
_cell.length_a   1.000
_cell.length_b   1.000
_cell.length_c   1.000
_cell.angle_alpha   90.00
_cell.angle_beta   90.00
_cell.angle_gamma   90.00
#
_symmetry.space_group_name_H-M   'P 1'
#
loop_
_entity.id
_entity.type
_entity.pdbx_description
1 polymer ?
#
loop_
_entity_poly.entity_id
_entity_poly.type
_entity_poly.pdbx_seq_one_letter_code
_entity_poly.pdbx_strand_id
1 'polypeptide(L)'
;MLIAVIVLMATLLAVASLMRSVDTNSLIMGTIGFKQGVLQEAERAYVVARAGIPRTVAAQVDAAPAYFASVQPADSRRRDLPAALVADTPTIGTELPAGATGNRVRYVVERLCNVSGVADRGQCLVPGAYTTGGTHDETSSIFTGSGARAAYRLTVRVDGPRNAQAFVQTTIR
;
A
#
# COMPACT_ATOMS: atom_id res chain seq x y z
N MET A 1 24.14 -54.47 25.01
CA MET A 1 25.20 -53.62 24.44
C MET A 1 24.90 -53.22 22.99
N LEU A 2 24.73 -54.17 22.05
CA LEU A 2 24.46 -53.86 20.64
C LEU A 2 23.16 -53.07 20.39
N ILE A 3 22.06 -53.44 21.06
CA ILE A 3 20.76 -52.76 20.93
C ILE A 3 20.85 -51.30 21.39
N ALA A 4 21.60 -51.02 22.46
CA ALA A 4 21.78 -49.66 22.96
C ALA A 4 22.52 -48.77 21.94
N VAL A 5 23.51 -49.33 21.23
CA VAL A 5 24.25 -48.60 20.18
C VAL A 5 23.36 -48.33 18.96
N ILE A 6 22.50 -49.28 18.57
CA ILE A 6 21.55 -49.08 17.46
C ILE A 6 20.54 -47.98 17.80
N VAL A 7 19.98 -48.00 19.00
CA VAL A 7 19.03 -46.97 19.46
C VAL A 7 19.70 -45.60 19.52
N LEU A 8 20.94 -45.51 20.01
CA LEU A 8 21.71 -44.27 20.01
C LEU A 8 21.93 -43.72 18.59
N MET A 9 22.29 -44.58 17.64
CA MET A 9 22.46 -44.16 16.24
C MET A 9 21.14 -43.69 15.62
N ALA A 10 20.03 -44.39 15.91
CA ALA A 10 18.71 -44.01 15.41
C ALA A 10 18.26 -42.64 15.96
N THR A 11 18.48 -42.36 17.24
CA THR A 11 18.11 -41.06 17.83
C THR A 11 19.01 -39.92 17.32
N LEU A 12 20.29 -40.16 17.09
CA LEU A 12 21.20 -39.16 16.49
C LEU A 12 20.78 -38.80 15.05
N LEU A 13 20.34 -39.77 14.26
CA LEU A 13 19.80 -39.53 12.91
C LEU A 13 18.49 -38.72 12.96
N ALA A 14 17.61 -39.03 13.91
CA ALA A 14 16.38 -38.29 14.13
C ALA A 14 16.68 -36.83 14.53
N VAL A 15 17.60 -36.60 15.47
CA VAL A 15 18.00 -35.26 15.92
C VAL A 15 18.61 -34.44 14.78
N ALA A 16 19.46 -35.05 13.93
CA ALA A 16 20.04 -34.37 12.78
C ALA A 16 18.98 -33.91 11.76
N SER A 17 17.94 -34.71 11.54
CA SER A 17 16.80 -34.31 10.70
C SER A 17 16.04 -33.12 11.28
N LEU A 18 15.88 -33.09 12.62
CA LEU A 18 15.15 -32.05 13.33
C LEU A 18 15.91 -30.72 13.31
N MET A 19 17.24 -30.74 13.45
CA MET A 19 18.08 -29.53 13.36
C MET A 19 17.92 -28.83 12.01
N ARG A 20 17.99 -29.59 10.90
CA ARG A 20 17.74 -29.03 9.55
C ARG A 20 16.31 -28.48 9.40
N SER A 21 15.33 -29.10 10.05
CA SER A 21 13.95 -28.58 10.08
C SER A 21 13.85 -27.26 10.85
N VAL A 22 14.58 -27.09 11.95
CA VAL A 22 14.59 -25.85 12.73
C VAL A 22 15.32 -24.74 11.96
N ASP A 23 16.45 -25.05 11.33
CA ASP A 23 17.22 -24.07 10.55
C ASP A 23 16.38 -23.50 9.40
N THR A 24 15.69 -24.37 8.64
CA THR A 24 14.78 -23.94 7.57
C THR A 24 13.60 -23.13 8.09
N ASN A 25 13.00 -23.54 9.21
CA ASN A 25 11.91 -22.78 9.84
C ASN A 25 12.38 -21.39 10.30
N SER A 26 13.59 -21.26 10.85
CA SER A 26 14.12 -19.99 11.35
C SER A 26 14.34 -18.96 10.23
N LEU A 27 14.83 -19.39 9.06
CA LEU A 27 15.04 -18.51 7.91
C LEU A 27 13.71 -18.01 7.31
N ILE A 28 12.72 -18.90 7.21
CA ILE A 28 11.39 -18.55 6.69
C ILE A 28 10.73 -17.53 7.62
N MET A 29 10.72 -17.80 8.93
CA MET A 29 10.13 -16.90 9.93
C MET A 29 10.77 -15.51 9.91
N GLY A 30 12.08 -15.40 9.70
CA GLY A 30 12.75 -14.11 9.58
C GLY A 30 12.20 -13.23 8.45
N THR A 31 11.98 -13.81 7.25
CA THR A 31 11.45 -13.04 6.11
C THR A 31 9.99 -12.62 6.30
N ILE A 32 9.18 -13.46 6.95
CA ILE A 32 7.79 -13.15 7.28
C ILE A 32 7.73 -12.02 8.30
N GLY A 33 8.58 -12.05 9.33
CA GLY A 33 8.64 -11.00 10.34
C GLY A 33 8.95 -9.63 9.75
N PHE A 34 9.91 -9.55 8.81
CA PHE A 34 10.19 -8.29 8.11
C PHE A 34 9.00 -7.82 7.27
N LYS A 35 8.33 -8.73 6.55
CA LYS A 35 7.12 -8.41 5.77
C LYS A 35 5.97 -7.93 6.65
N GLN A 36 5.73 -8.57 7.78
CA GLN A 36 4.70 -8.15 8.74
C GLN A 36 5.02 -6.77 9.33
N GLY A 37 6.28 -6.51 9.66
CA GLY A 37 6.72 -5.20 10.15
C GLY A 37 6.48 -4.07 9.13
N VAL A 38 6.82 -4.28 7.85
CA VAL A 38 6.55 -3.27 6.82
C VAL A 38 5.06 -3.13 6.51
N LEU A 39 4.25 -4.18 6.64
CA LEU A 39 2.80 -4.10 6.49
C LEU A 39 2.15 -3.28 7.60
N GLN A 40 2.54 -3.50 8.85
CA GLN A 40 2.06 -2.73 10.00
C GLN A 40 2.41 -1.24 9.85
N GLU A 41 3.64 -0.95 9.42
CA GLU A 41 4.04 0.43 9.11
C GLU A 41 3.26 1.01 7.93
N ALA A 42 2.90 0.19 6.92
CA ALA A 42 2.10 0.64 5.78
C ALA A 42 0.67 1.02 6.20
N GLU A 43 0.04 0.28 7.12
CA GLU A 43 -1.27 0.63 7.67
C GLU A 43 -1.22 1.91 8.50
N ARG A 44 -0.17 2.08 9.32
CA ARG A 44 0.06 3.32 10.06
C ARG A 44 0.27 4.51 9.12
N ALA A 45 1.11 4.33 8.10
CA ALA A 45 1.38 5.32 7.07
C ALA A 45 0.12 5.70 6.29
N TYR A 46 -0.76 4.75 6.02
CA TYR A 46 -2.03 5.00 5.36
C TYR A 46 -2.89 6.01 6.12
N VAL A 47 -3.00 5.88 7.45
CA VAL A 47 -3.78 6.83 8.27
C VAL A 47 -3.20 8.24 8.19
N VAL A 48 -1.87 8.36 8.24
CA VAL A 48 -1.16 9.65 8.14
C VAL A 48 -1.30 10.25 6.73
N ALA A 49 -1.08 9.45 5.68
CA ALA A 49 -1.22 9.88 4.30
C ALA A 49 -2.66 10.32 4.00
N ARG A 50 -3.66 9.61 4.53
CA ARG A 50 -5.08 9.97 4.40
C ARG A 50 -5.41 11.31 5.05
N ALA A 51 -4.79 11.64 6.19
CA ALA A 51 -4.99 12.94 6.83
C ALA A 51 -4.38 14.10 6.03
N GLY A 52 -3.29 13.85 5.29
CA GLY A 52 -2.58 14.84 4.48
C GLY A 52 -3.18 15.11 3.09
N ILE A 53 -4.26 14.42 2.69
CA ILE A 53 -4.86 14.60 1.36
C ILE A 53 -5.52 15.99 1.27
N PRO A 54 -5.17 16.82 0.26
CA PRO A 54 -5.82 18.10 0.04
C PRO A 54 -7.30 17.90 -0.32
N ARG A 55 -8.18 18.45 0.53
CA ARG A 55 -9.64 18.25 0.48
C ARG A 55 -10.38 19.23 -0.45
N THR A 56 -9.66 20.15 -1.08
CA THR A 56 -10.22 21.30 -1.81
C THR A 56 -10.05 21.19 -3.33
N VAL A 57 -10.72 22.10 -4.05
CA VAL A 57 -10.92 22.20 -5.51
C VAL A 57 -9.63 22.22 -6.37
N ALA A 58 -8.44 22.22 -5.75
CA ALA A 58 -7.18 21.91 -6.41
C ALA A 58 -7.15 20.50 -7.03
N ALA A 59 -8.13 19.66 -6.70
CA ALA A 59 -8.32 18.30 -7.21
C ALA A 59 -8.53 18.17 -8.74
N GLN A 60 -8.68 19.27 -9.49
CA GLN A 60 -8.85 19.21 -10.95
C GLN A 60 -7.54 19.03 -11.73
N VAL A 61 -6.41 19.40 -11.14
CA VAL A 61 -5.08 19.28 -11.76
C VAL A 61 -4.16 18.46 -10.87
N ASP A 62 -3.10 17.92 -11.45
CA ASP A 62 -2.10 17.20 -10.68
C ASP A 62 -1.43 18.16 -9.68
N ALA A 63 -1.29 17.73 -8.44
CA ALA A 63 -0.62 18.45 -7.39
C ALA A 63 0.56 17.59 -6.93
N ALA A 64 1.69 17.84 -7.59
CA ALA A 64 2.93 17.12 -7.33
C ALA A 64 3.41 17.31 -5.88
N PRO A 65 4.10 16.30 -5.29
CA PRO A 65 4.43 15.01 -5.91
C PRO A 65 3.44 13.87 -5.60
N ALA A 66 2.44 14.07 -4.73
CA ALA A 66 1.61 12.98 -4.23
C ALA A 66 0.20 12.87 -4.84
N TYR A 67 -0.35 13.91 -5.47
CA TYR A 67 -1.72 13.91 -5.94
C TYR A 67 -1.83 13.99 -7.47
N PHE A 68 -2.61 13.08 -8.05
CA PHE A 68 -2.89 13.04 -9.49
C PHE A 68 -4.40 13.09 -9.73
N ALA A 69 -4.83 13.96 -10.64
CA ALA A 69 -6.22 14.13 -11.03
C ALA A 69 -6.71 13.05 -12.02
N SER A 70 -5.82 12.16 -12.45
CA SER A 70 -6.11 11.02 -13.32
C SER A 70 -5.34 9.77 -12.88
N VAL A 71 -5.83 8.60 -13.32
CA VAL A 71 -5.17 7.32 -13.06
C VAL A 71 -3.81 7.28 -13.75
N GLN A 72 -2.76 6.99 -12.99
CA GLN A 72 -1.41 6.89 -13.52
C GLN A 72 -1.20 5.56 -14.25
N PRO A 73 -0.27 5.49 -15.21
CA PRO A 73 0.04 4.25 -15.91
C PRO A 73 0.44 3.17 -14.90
N ALA A 74 -0.18 2.00 -15.03
CA ALA A 74 0.09 0.86 -14.17
C ALA A 74 1.41 0.18 -14.53
N ASP A 75 2.02 -0.51 -13.57
CA ASP A 75 3.24 -1.28 -13.82
C ASP A 75 2.99 -2.48 -14.75
N SER A 76 4.00 -2.83 -15.54
CA SER A 76 3.96 -3.96 -16.48
C SER A 76 3.81 -5.33 -15.78
N ARG A 77 4.36 -5.49 -14.57
CA ARG A 77 4.29 -6.73 -13.77
C ARG A 77 3.18 -6.66 -12.72
N ARG A 78 2.92 -5.47 -12.18
CA ARG A 78 1.91 -5.19 -11.15
C ARG A 78 0.88 -4.19 -11.67
N ARG A 79 -0.03 -4.66 -12.51
CA ARG A 79 -1.10 -3.84 -13.13
C ARG A 79 -2.06 -3.18 -12.12
N ASP A 80 -2.04 -3.63 -10.87
CA ASP A 80 -2.77 -3.08 -9.74
C ASP A 80 -2.15 -1.78 -9.18
N LEU A 81 -0.86 -1.55 -9.43
CA LEU A 81 -0.08 -0.48 -8.82
C LEU A 81 0.41 0.53 -9.86
N PRO A 82 0.50 1.83 -9.50
CA PRO A 82 1.15 2.83 -10.34
C PRO A 82 2.62 2.49 -10.61
N ALA A 83 3.02 2.51 -11.88
CA ALA A 83 4.37 2.14 -12.32
C ALA A 83 5.45 2.95 -11.60
N ALA A 84 5.23 4.24 -11.44
CA ALA A 84 6.17 5.15 -10.81
C ALA A 84 6.36 4.89 -9.31
N LEU A 85 5.30 4.48 -8.61
CA LEU A 85 5.39 4.10 -7.19
C LEU A 85 6.17 2.79 -7.03
N VAL A 86 6.02 1.84 -7.96
CA VAL A 86 6.77 0.57 -7.98
C VAL A 86 8.24 0.80 -8.38
N ALA A 87 8.49 1.67 -9.36
CA ALA A 87 9.83 1.99 -9.86
C ALA A 87 10.67 2.86 -8.91
N ASP A 88 10.08 3.39 -7.84
CA ASP A 88 10.75 4.26 -6.89
C ASP A 88 11.28 5.57 -7.47
N THR A 89 10.49 6.17 -8.36
CA THR A 89 10.89 7.45 -8.95
C THR A 89 10.53 8.60 -8.01
N PRO A 90 11.44 9.56 -7.75
CA PRO A 90 11.17 10.72 -6.88
C PRO A 90 10.13 11.68 -7.48
N THR A 91 9.79 11.50 -8.74
CA THR A 91 8.81 12.30 -9.49
C THR A 91 7.37 12.02 -9.06
N ILE A 92 7.10 10.84 -8.48
CA ILE A 92 5.76 10.40 -8.08
C ILE A 92 5.81 9.84 -6.66
N GLY A 93 5.14 10.54 -5.77
CA GLY A 93 4.93 10.19 -4.38
C GLY A 93 5.69 11.11 -3.42
N THR A 94 5.03 11.44 -2.32
CA THR A 94 5.66 12.18 -1.22
C THR A 94 6.21 11.18 -0.22
N GLU A 95 7.43 11.41 0.25
CA GLU A 95 7.96 10.68 1.39
C GLU A 95 7.25 11.12 2.67
N LEU A 96 6.71 10.17 3.43
CA LEU A 96 6.32 10.45 4.81
C LEU A 96 7.59 10.51 5.65
N PRO A 97 7.62 11.35 6.71
CA PRO A 97 8.70 11.33 7.68
C PRO A 97 8.93 9.90 8.17
N ALA A 98 10.18 9.45 8.12
CA ALA A 98 10.54 8.14 8.64
C ALA A 98 10.09 8.05 10.11
N GLY A 99 9.25 7.07 10.41
CA GLY A 99 8.88 6.76 11.79
C GLY A 99 10.09 6.25 12.58
N ALA A 100 9.86 5.88 13.85
CA ALA A 100 10.90 5.30 14.72
C ALA A 100 11.59 4.04 14.12
N THR A 101 11.02 3.45 13.07
CA THR A 101 11.50 2.26 12.37
C THR A 101 12.57 2.55 11.30
N GLY A 102 12.74 3.80 10.87
CA GLY A 102 13.69 4.16 9.80
C GLY A 102 13.32 3.64 8.40
N ASN A 103 12.14 3.04 8.25
CA ASN A 103 11.64 2.55 6.96
C ASN A 103 11.28 3.72 6.03
N ARG A 104 11.45 3.52 4.72
CA ARG A 104 11.09 4.53 3.72
C ARG A 104 9.65 4.34 3.29
N VAL A 105 8.85 5.38 3.48
CA VAL A 105 7.40 5.36 3.24
C VAL A 105 7.08 6.36 2.15
N ARG A 106 6.39 5.92 1.10
CA ARG A 106 5.89 6.77 0.01
C ARG A 106 4.45 6.50 -0.27
N TYR A 107 3.73 7.51 -0.74
CA TYR A 107 2.33 7.37 -1.11
C TYR A 107 1.98 8.18 -2.34
N VAL A 108 0.96 7.73 -3.04
CA VAL A 108 0.33 8.43 -4.16
C VAL A 108 -1.18 8.39 -4.01
N VAL A 109 -1.83 9.50 -4.31
CA VAL A 109 -3.26 9.67 -4.37
C VAL A 109 -3.63 9.88 -5.83
N GLU A 110 -4.42 8.98 -6.37
CA GLU A 110 -4.94 9.08 -7.73
C GLU A 110 -6.45 9.30 -7.65
N ARG A 111 -6.94 10.29 -8.35
CA ARG A 111 -8.36 10.37 -8.64
C ARG A 111 -8.67 9.37 -9.75
N LEU A 112 -9.68 8.53 -9.55
CA LEU A 112 -10.06 7.47 -10.49
C LEU A 112 -10.83 8.04 -11.69
N CYS A 113 -10.21 8.98 -12.39
CA CYS A 113 -10.69 9.58 -13.63
C CYS A 113 -9.73 9.24 -14.77
N ASN A 114 -10.28 9.13 -15.99
CA ASN A 114 -9.50 8.90 -17.20
C ASN A 114 -8.69 10.13 -17.62
N VAL A 115 -9.17 11.33 -17.28
CA VAL A 115 -8.54 12.61 -17.63
C VAL A 115 -8.49 13.54 -16.43
N SER A 116 -7.51 14.45 -16.44
CA SER A 116 -7.49 15.60 -15.53
C SER A 116 -8.61 16.58 -15.90
N GLY A 117 -8.97 17.46 -14.97
CA GLY A 117 -10.04 18.45 -15.12
C GLY A 117 -11.22 18.21 -14.18
N VAL A 118 -12.39 18.70 -14.59
CA VAL A 118 -13.63 18.59 -13.80
C VAL A 118 -14.01 17.12 -13.64
N ALA A 119 -14.23 16.69 -12.39
CA ALA A 119 -14.69 15.33 -12.15
C ALA A 119 -16.18 15.20 -12.51
N ASP A 120 -16.44 14.41 -13.56
CA ASP A 120 -17.77 14.14 -14.12
C ASP A 120 -18.03 12.63 -14.22
N ARG A 121 -19.31 12.24 -14.19
CA ARG A 121 -19.75 10.84 -14.23
C ARG A 121 -19.31 10.11 -15.50
N GLY A 122 -19.11 10.82 -16.61
CA GLY A 122 -18.65 10.22 -17.87
C GLY A 122 -17.15 9.94 -17.90
N GLN A 123 -16.36 10.58 -17.03
CA GLN A 123 -14.89 10.53 -17.06
C GLN A 123 -14.27 9.95 -15.79
N CYS A 124 -15.06 9.76 -14.73
CA CYS A 124 -14.60 9.34 -13.42
C CYS A 124 -15.41 8.17 -12.89
N LEU A 125 -14.73 7.29 -12.15
CA LEU A 125 -15.40 6.31 -11.32
C LEU A 125 -16.14 7.03 -10.20
N VAL A 126 -17.47 6.91 -10.19
CA VAL A 126 -18.33 7.51 -9.18
C VAL A 126 -18.90 6.40 -8.28
N PRO A 127 -18.53 6.33 -6.99
CA PRO A 127 -19.17 5.41 -6.06
C PRO A 127 -20.66 5.77 -5.92
N GLY A 128 -21.54 4.76 -5.76
CA GLY A 128 -23.00 4.84 -5.96
C GLY A 128 -23.82 5.93 -5.24
N ALA A 129 -25.09 6.02 -5.66
CA ALA A 129 -26.14 6.99 -5.31
C ALA A 129 -25.68 8.45 -5.22
N TYR A 130 -25.41 9.02 -6.39
CA TYR A 130 -25.32 10.47 -6.55
C TYR A 130 -26.75 11.06 -6.53
N THR A 131 -27.31 11.38 -5.37
CA THR A 131 -28.58 12.09 -5.30
C THR A 131 -28.36 13.56 -5.66
N THR A 132 -28.54 13.88 -6.95
CA THR A 132 -28.67 15.27 -7.40
C THR A 132 -30.09 15.72 -7.09
N GLY A 133 -30.27 16.39 -5.96
CA GLY A 133 -31.57 16.93 -5.51
C GLY A 133 -31.93 16.50 -4.10
N GLY A 134 -31.85 17.44 -3.15
CA GLY A 134 -32.17 17.28 -1.73
C GLY A 134 -31.30 18.19 -0.87
N THR A 135 -31.80 18.61 0.30
CA THR A 135 -31.05 19.33 1.35
C THR A 135 -30.00 18.47 2.06
N HIS A 136 -29.82 17.22 1.62
CA HIS A 136 -28.78 16.32 2.08
C HIS A 136 -27.45 16.66 1.38
N ASP A 137 -26.84 17.72 1.88
CA ASP A 137 -25.47 17.71 2.39
C ASP A 137 -24.49 16.77 1.64
N GLU A 138 -23.59 17.36 0.83
CA GLU A 138 -22.42 16.74 0.19
C GLU A 138 -21.40 16.13 1.20
N THR A 139 -21.78 15.90 2.46
CA THR A 139 -20.90 15.74 3.62
C THR A 139 -20.34 14.33 3.84
N SER A 140 -20.65 13.35 2.98
CA SER A 140 -20.02 12.03 3.06
C SER A 140 -18.64 11.98 2.40
N SER A 141 -18.27 12.96 1.58
CA SER A 141 -16.95 13.00 0.95
C SER A 141 -16.00 13.85 1.79
N ILE A 142 -14.79 13.37 2.00
CA ILE A 142 -13.72 14.23 2.52
C ILE A 142 -13.28 15.28 1.50
N PHE A 143 -13.75 15.17 0.25
CA PHE A 143 -13.47 16.08 -0.85
C PHE A 143 -14.64 17.01 -1.11
N THR A 144 -14.35 18.24 -1.55
CA THR A 144 -15.35 19.29 -1.78
C THR A 144 -15.44 19.68 -3.25
N GLY A 145 -16.59 20.20 -3.68
CA GLY A 145 -16.82 20.69 -5.04
C GLY A 145 -16.80 19.57 -6.07
N SER A 146 -16.27 19.83 -7.27
CA SER A 146 -16.23 18.80 -8.33
C SER A 146 -15.44 17.53 -7.93
N GLY A 147 -14.50 17.62 -6.99
CA GLY A 147 -13.74 16.46 -6.51
C GLY A 147 -14.60 15.45 -5.75
N ALA A 148 -15.64 15.91 -5.04
CA ALA A 148 -16.57 15.04 -4.31
C ALA A 148 -17.29 14.02 -5.20
N ARG A 149 -17.25 14.24 -6.53
CA ARG A 149 -17.89 13.39 -7.52
C ARG A 149 -17.14 12.10 -7.81
N ALA A 150 -15.83 12.07 -7.58
CA ALA A 150 -14.97 10.97 -7.99
C ALA A 150 -14.55 10.09 -6.81
N ALA A 151 -14.27 8.83 -7.09
CA ALA A 151 -13.51 7.97 -6.20
C ALA A 151 -12.02 8.33 -6.28
N TYR A 152 -11.33 8.18 -5.15
CA TYR A 152 -9.89 8.36 -5.04
C TYR A 152 -9.25 7.04 -4.63
N ARG A 153 -8.01 6.81 -5.05
CA ARG A 153 -7.20 5.65 -4.69
C ARG A 153 -5.93 6.13 -4.02
N LEU A 154 -5.78 5.82 -2.74
CA LEU A 154 -4.55 6.05 -2.01
C LEU A 154 -3.74 4.74 -2.03
N THR A 155 -2.54 4.80 -2.59
CA THR A 155 -1.60 3.68 -2.60
C THR A 155 -0.36 4.08 -1.80
N VAL A 156 -0.03 3.29 -0.79
CA VAL A 156 1.15 3.47 0.07
C VAL A 156 2.13 2.34 -0.21
N ARG A 157 3.41 2.68 -0.36
CA ARG A 157 4.54 1.76 -0.44
C ARG A 157 5.43 1.96 0.78
N VAL A 158 5.82 0.86 1.41
CA VAL A 158 6.84 0.85 2.46
C VAL A 158 7.98 -0.06 2.04
N ASP A 159 9.20 0.47 2.08
CA ASP A 159 10.44 -0.26 1.89
C ASP A 159 11.15 -0.38 3.24
N GLY A 160 11.33 -1.63 3.67
CA GLY A 160 12.04 -1.98 4.90
C GLY A 160 13.30 -2.81 4.65
N PRO A 161 13.94 -3.30 5.72
CA PRO A 161 15.18 -4.05 5.63
C PRO A 161 15.02 -5.35 4.83
N ARG A 162 16.13 -5.83 4.24
CA ARG A 162 16.21 -7.07 3.45
C ARG A 162 15.21 -7.14 2.28
N ASN A 163 14.96 -6.01 1.62
CA ASN A 163 14.02 -5.91 0.50
C ASN A 163 12.59 -6.31 0.88
N ALA A 164 12.21 -6.16 2.16
CA ALA A 164 10.83 -6.30 2.57
C ALA A 164 10.02 -5.11 2.04
N GLN A 165 9.04 -5.39 1.20
CA GLN A 165 8.18 -4.38 0.60
C GLN A 165 6.72 -4.70 0.88
N ALA A 166 5.97 -3.66 1.24
CA ALA A 166 4.52 -3.73 1.41
C ALA A 166 3.84 -2.63 0.60
N PHE A 167 2.69 -2.98 0.04
CA PHE A 167 1.80 -2.05 -0.64
C PHE A 167 0.43 -2.14 0.00
N VAL A 168 -0.12 -1.01 0.41
CA VAL A 168 -1.49 -0.89 0.92
C VAL A 168 -2.24 0.06 0.01
N GLN A 169 -3.38 -0.39 -0.51
CA GLN A 169 -4.19 0.36 -1.46
C GLN A 169 -5.63 0.39 -1.00
N THR A 170 -6.21 1.59 -0.94
CA THR A 170 -7.59 1.78 -0.52
C THR A 170 -8.28 2.79 -1.42
N THR A 171 -9.53 2.50 -1.78
CA THR A 171 -10.41 3.45 -2.46
C THR A 171 -11.18 4.29 -1.43
N ILE A 172 -11.11 5.61 -1.57
CA ILE A 172 -11.71 6.58 -0.67
C ILE A 172 -12.78 7.37 -1.44
N ARG A 173 -13.88 7.69 -0.76
CA ARG A 173 -14.90 8.65 -1.18
C ARG A 173 -14.87 9.85 -0.25
#